data_AF-A0A9X1YWN2-F1
#
_entry.id   AF-A0A9X1YWN2-F1
#
_cell.length_a   1.000
_cell.length_b   1.000
_cell.length_c   1.000
_cell.angle_alpha   90.00
_cell.angle_beta   90.00
_cell.angle_gamma   90.00
#
_symmetry.space_group_name_H-M   'P 1'
#
loop_
_entity.id
_entity.type
_entity.pdbx_description
1 polymer ?
#
loop_
_entity_poly.entity_id
_entity_poly.type
_entity_poly.pdbx_seq_one_letter_code
_entity_poly.pdbx_strand_id
1 'polypeptide(L)'
;MDSRSPENLPKPLGRFFSENLSAVMAVAGKQRDSGLPGPVTSTRLQAETGIARSTLRSLKSLEDDSAANPNLDTLERIADVLGVPPAFLLMRPQDWLALGNALGDIGHYLPAAGKLQQNGLLEAKSPVEKVLRESKMHPDPRPIGVGASPEVARANARDEWRRRHCLTLDALILRQVRSPNQRVALAAIAGALANRATPNDPKIEN
;
A
#
# COMPACT_ATOMS: atom_id res chain seq x y z
N MET A 1 -34.20 -3.72 20.01
CA MET A 1 -33.10 -3.35 20.94
C MET A 1 -31.89 -4.12 20.45
N ASP A 2 -31.17 -3.53 19.50
CA ASP A 2 -29.97 -4.16 18.93
C ASP A 2 -28.79 -3.89 19.85
N SER A 3 -28.39 -4.92 20.57
CA SER A 3 -27.13 -5.01 21.28
C SER A 3 -25.99 -4.87 20.26
N ARG A 4 -25.45 -3.66 20.15
CA ARG A 4 -24.17 -3.41 19.46
C ARG A 4 -23.11 -4.27 20.14
N SER A 5 -22.72 -5.38 19.51
CA SER A 5 -21.54 -6.13 19.91
C SER A 5 -20.33 -5.20 19.94
N PRO A 6 -19.51 -5.21 21.00
CA PRO A 6 -18.33 -4.34 21.12
C PRO A 6 -17.15 -4.72 20.19
N GLU A 7 -17.36 -5.56 19.18
CA GLU A 7 -16.31 -6.23 18.40
C GLU A 7 -15.79 -5.49 17.15
N ASN A 8 -16.29 -4.30 16.82
CA ASN A 8 -15.94 -3.62 15.57
C ASN A 8 -15.03 -2.39 15.72
N LEU A 9 -14.18 -2.34 16.75
CA LEU A 9 -13.08 -1.37 16.74
C LEU A 9 -11.99 -1.88 15.77
N PRO A 10 -11.57 -1.07 14.78
CA PRO A 10 -10.52 -1.49 13.85
C PRO A 10 -9.24 -1.80 14.62
N LYS A 11 -8.69 -3.00 14.41
CA LYS A 11 -7.43 -3.41 15.04
C LYS A 11 -6.35 -2.36 14.76
N PRO A 12 -5.58 -1.93 15.78
CA PRO A 12 -4.49 -0.97 15.58
C PRO A 12 -3.38 -1.57 14.71
N LEU A 13 -2.65 -0.72 13.98
CA LEU A 13 -1.55 -1.14 13.09
C LEU A 13 -0.50 -2.01 13.82
N GLY A 14 -0.18 -1.64 15.07
CA GLY A 14 0.75 -2.40 15.90
C GLY A 14 0.33 -3.85 16.14
N ARG A 15 -0.98 -4.14 16.16
CA ARG A 15 -1.47 -5.52 16.29
C ARG A 15 -1.20 -6.33 15.03
N PHE A 16 -1.42 -5.75 13.84
CA PHE A 16 -1.04 -6.39 12.58
C PHE A 16 0.46 -6.63 12.50
N PHE A 17 1.27 -5.67 12.96
CA PHE A 17 2.71 -5.86 13.07
C PHE A 17 3.08 -7.04 13.98
N SER A 18 2.54 -7.14 15.20
CA SER A 18 2.81 -8.27 16.11
C SER A 18 2.38 -9.61 15.52
N GLU A 19 1.20 -9.66 14.90
CA GLU A 19 0.65 -10.85 14.22
C GLU A 19 1.57 -11.27 13.06
N ASN A 20 1.94 -10.34 12.17
CA ASN A 20 2.83 -10.58 11.02
C ASN A 20 4.23 -11.03 11.46
N LEU A 21 4.84 -10.35 12.43
CA LEU A 21 6.15 -10.70 12.97
C LEU A 21 6.15 -12.11 13.56
N SER A 22 5.14 -12.44 14.35
CA SER A 22 5.00 -13.76 14.97
C SER A 22 4.82 -14.86 13.92
N ALA A 23 4.00 -14.60 12.89
CA ALA A 23 3.77 -15.54 11.80
C ALA A 23 5.06 -15.81 10.99
N VAL A 24 5.78 -14.76 10.59
CA VAL A 24 7.02 -14.91 9.82
C VAL A 24 8.09 -15.61 10.65
N MET A 25 8.25 -15.25 11.92
CA MET A 25 9.21 -15.93 12.80
C MET A 25 8.90 -17.40 13.02
N ALA A 26 7.64 -17.85 12.87
CA ALA A 26 7.31 -19.26 13.01
C ALA A 26 7.84 -20.13 11.86
N VAL A 27 8.14 -19.53 10.69
CA VAL A 27 8.44 -20.27 9.45
C VAL A 27 9.74 -19.85 8.75
N ALA A 28 10.31 -18.68 9.05
CA ALA A 28 11.48 -18.14 8.33
C ALA A 28 12.85 -18.68 8.82
N GLY A 29 12.86 -19.71 9.67
CA GLY A 29 14.07 -20.33 10.20
C GLY A 29 14.64 -21.42 9.29
N LYS A 30 15.74 -22.04 9.73
CA LYS A 30 16.31 -23.21 9.05
C LYS A 30 15.28 -24.34 8.99
N GLN A 31 15.26 -25.08 7.89
CA GLN A 31 14.40 -26.25 7.75
C GLN A 31 14.67 -27.25 8.88
N ARG A 32 13.61 -27.85 9.42
CA ARG A 32 13.70 -28.91 10.42
C ARG A 32 14.10 -30.22 9.76
N ASP A 33 14.58 -31.18 10.55
CA ASP A 33 14.90 -32.53 10.07
C ASP A 33 13.70 -33.22 9.41
N SER A 34 12.47 -32.84 9.79
CA SER A 34 11.22 -33.32 9.18
C SER A 34 10.91 -32.74 7.80
N GLY A 35 11.76 -31.86 7.27
CA GLY A 35 11.53 -31.13 6.02
C GLY A 35 10.57 -29.94 6.13
N LEU A 36 9.98 -29.69 7.31
CA LEU A 36 9.08 -28.54 7.53
C LEU A 36 9.87 -27.25 7.77
N PRO A 37 9.28 -26.07 7.46
CA PRO A 37 9.87 -24.78 7.83
C PRO A 37 10.14 -24.70 9.33
N GLY A 38 11.34 -24.23 9.70
CA GLY A 38 11.69 -24.02 11.10
C GLY A 38 11.44 -22.58 11.56
N PRO A 39 11.44 -22.33 12.87
CA PRO A 39 11.26 -20.98 13.39
C PRO A 39 12.57 -20.19 13.42
N VAL A 40 12.48 -18.88 13.26
CA VAL A 40 13.51 -17.92 13.70
C VAL A 40 13.35 -17.72 15.20
N THR A 41 14.36 -18.07 15.97
CA THR A 41 14.32 -17.88 17.43
C THR A 41 14.56 -16.42 17.79
N SER A 42 13.97 -15.95 18.90
CA SER A 42 14.24 -14.58 19.39
C SER A 42 15.71 -14.36 19.72
N THR A 43 16.45 -15.40 20.12
CA THR A 43 17.90 -15.34 20.35
C THR A 43 18.66 -15.08 19.07
N ARG A 44 18.27 -15.74 17.96
CA ARG A 44 18.87 -15.49 16.64
C ARG A 44 18.56 -14.08 16.17
N LEU A 45 17.30 -13.66 16.28
CA LEU A 45 16.88 -12.32 15.88
C LEU A 45 17.62 -11.24 16.69
N GLN A 46 17.82 -11.43 17.99
CA GLN A 46 18.66 -10.56 18.84
C GLN A 46 20.14 -10.55 18.41
N ALA A 47 20.68 -11.69 17.98
CA ALA A 47 22.09 -11.76 17.58
C ALA A 47 22.33 -11.00 16.25
N GLU A 48 21.40 -11.11 15.31
CA GLU A 48 21.51 -10.50 13.98
C GLU A 48 21.06 -9.03 13.98
N THR A 49 19.94 -8.72 14.64
CA THR A 49 19.51 -7.36 14.96
C THR A 49 19.93 -7.13 16.40
N GLY A 50 20.88 -6.31 16.82
CA GLY A 50 21.18 -6.08 18.26
C GLY A 50 20.04 -5.56 19.17
N ILE A 51 18.76 -5.84 18.89
CA ILE A 51 17.56 -5.49 19.64
C ILE A 51 17.44 -6.39 20.89
N ALA A 52 17.17 -5.78 22.04
CA ALA A 52 17.02 -6.51 23.30
C ALA A 52 15.86 -7.53 23.27
N ARG A 53 16.05 -8.67 23.94
CA ARG A 53 15.00 -9.72 24.05
C ARG A 53 13.70 -9.21 24.67
N SER A 54 13.76 -8.27 25.61
CA SER A 54 12.58 -7.63 26.20
C SER A 54 11.80 -6.84 25.17
N THR A 55 12.48 -6.06 24.33
CA THR A 55 11.88 -5.33 23.20
C THR A 55 11.26 -6.30 22.20
N LEU A 56 11.99 -7.33 21.76
CA LEU A 56 11.45 -8.35 20.85
C LEU A 56 10.24 -9.09 21.43
N ARG A 57 10.21 -9.32 22.75
CA ARG A 57 9.05 -9.90 23.43
C ARG A 57 7.85 -8.95 23.38
N SER A 58 8.04 -7.67 23.72
CA SER A 58 6.98 -6.65 23.67
C SER A 58 6.42 -6.49 22.25
N LEU A 59 7.29 -6.46 21.23
CA LEU A 59 6.89 -6.38 19.82
C LEU A 59 6.08 -7.58 19.32
N LYS A 60 6.14 -8.72 20.00
CA LYS A 60 5.37 -9.92 19.69
C LYS A 60 4.15 -10.11 20.58
N SER A 61 4.03 -9.33 21.64
CA SER A 61 2.93 -9.43 22.60
C SER A 61 1.62 -9.14 21.88
N LEU A 62 0.63 -10.02 22.08
CA LEU A 62 -0.76 -9.82 21.69
C LEU A 62 -1.65 -9.53 22.92
N GLU A 63 -1.06 -9.58 24.11
CA GLU A 63 -1.75 -9.53 25.41
C GLU A 63 -1.83 -8.11 25.99
N ASP A 64 -0.92 -7.22 25.60
CA ASP A 64 -0.93 -5.84 26.06
C ASP A 64 -1.92 -4.99 25.23
N ASP A 65 -2.75 -4.20 25.92
CA ASP A 65 -3.58 -3.14 25.30
C ASP A 65 -2.71 -2.11 24.53
N SER A 66 -1.41 -2.07 24.85
CA SER A 66 -0.39 -1.35 24.09
C SER A 66 -0.03 -2.11 22.81
N ALA A 67 -0.66 -1.72 21.69
CA ALA A 67 -0.25 -2.19 20.37
C ALA A 67 1.25 -1.95 20.13
N ALA A 68 1.95 -2.92 19.53
CA ALA A 68 3.38 -2.80 19.25
C ALA A 68 3.70 -1.55 18.43
N ASN A 69 4.72 -0.81 18.85
CA ASN A 69 5.12 0.44 18.21
C ASN A 69 6.64 0.45 17.99
N PRO A 70 7.15 -0.34 17.01
CA PRO A 70 8.56 -0.30 16.66
C PRO A 70 8.91 1.07 16.08
N ASN A 71 10.07 1.62 16.43
CA ASN A 71 10.62 2.75 15.70
C ASN A 71 11.12 2.29 14.31
N LEU A 72 11.40 3.23 13.40
CA LEU A 72 11.79 2.91 12.02
C LEU A 72 13.08 2.09 11.95
N ASP A 73 14.09 2.38 12.78
CA ASP A 73 15.35 1.61 12.86
C ASP A 73 15.10 0.14 13.24
N THR A 74 14.24 -0.07 14.24
CA THR A 74 13.84 -1.39 14.72
C THR A 74 13.10 -2.16 13.63
N LEU A 75 12.16 -1.50 12.94
CA LEU A 75 11.39 -2.10 11.86
C LEU A 75 12.29 -2.49 10.69
N GLU A 76 13.18 -1.60 10.27
CA GLU A 76 14.14 -1.81 9.17
C GLU A 76 15.05 -3.00 9.46
N ARG A 77 15.71 -3.03 10.62
CA ARG A 77 16.63 -4.12 11.00
C ARG A 77 15.94 -5.47 11.09
N ILE A 78 14.72 -5.53 11.62
CA ILE A 78 13.93 -6.76 11.64
C ILE A 78 13.59 -7.21 10.22
N ALA A 79 13.13 -6.28 9.38
CA ALA A 79 12.76 -6.57 8.00
C ALA A 79 13.95 -7.08 7.17
N ASP A 80 15.12 -6.49 7.36
CA ASP A 80 16.38 -6.89 6.71
C ASP A 80 16.77 -8.33 7.06
N VAL A 81 16.73 -8.70 8.34
CA VAL A 81 17.02 -10.07 8.79
C VAL A 81 16.01 -11.08 8.23
N LEU A 82 14.75 -10.65 8.08
CA LEU A 82 13.70 -11.48 7.50
C LEU A 82 13.72 -11.49 5.96
N GLY A 83 14.52 -10.64 5.32
CA GLY A 83 14.64 -10.54 3.87
C GLY A 83 13.37 -10.00 3.18
N VAL A 84 12.61 -9.13 3.86
CA VAL A 84 11.35 -8.56 3.33
C VAL A 84 11.37 -7.03 3.38
N PRO A 85 10.60 -6.32 2.52
CA PRO A 85 10.43 -4.89 2.66
C PRO A 85 9.81 -4.51 4.02
N PRO A 86 10.27 -3.43 4.69
CA PRO A 86 9.71 -3.00 5.98
C PRO A 86 8.20 -2.80 5.98
N ALA A 87 7.65 -2.31 4.87
CA ALA A 87 6.21 -2.12 4.70
C ALA A 87 5.42 -3.43 4.84
N PHE A 88 5.96 -4.59 4.45
CA PHE A 88 5.24 -5.87 4.48
C PHE A 88 4.90 -6.30 5.90
N LEU A 89 5.73 -5.95 6.89
CA LEU A 89 5.43 -6.21 8.30
C LEU A 89 4.26 -5.36 8.80
N LEU A 90 3.99 -4.22 8.17
CA LEU A 90 2.90 -3.30 8.51
C LEU A 90 1.63 -3.51 7.66
N MET A 91 1.71 -4.24 6.56
CA MET A 91 0.57 -4.42 5.66
C MET A 91 -0.56 -5.18 6.33
N ARG A 92 -1.77 -4.61 6.24
CA ARG A 92 -3.02 -5.23 6.67
C ARG A 92 -3.59 -6.07 5.52
N PRO A 93 -4.49 -7.04 5.78
CA PRO A 93 -5.10 -7.84 4.72
C PRO A 93 -5.73 -7.00 3.60
N GLN A 94 -6.36 -5.87 3.93
CA GLN A 94 -6.92 -4.95 2.95
C GLN A 94 -5.87 -4.23 2.08
N ASP A 95 -4.66 -3.99 2.63
CA ASP A 95 -3.57 -3.37 1.87
C ASP A 95 -3.03 -4.37 0.83
N TRP A 96 -2.90 -5.64 1.22
CA TRP A 96 -2.57 -6.73 0.30
C TRP A 96 -3.60 -6.89 -0.80
N LEU A 97 -4.89 -6.85 -0.45
CA LEU A 97 -5.97 -6.94 -1.43
C LEU A 97 -5.97 -5.74 -2.39
N ALA A 98 -5.74 -4.52 -1.88
CA ALA A 98 -5.64 -3.33 -2.71
C ALA A 98 -4.48 -3.44 -3.71
N LEU A 99 -3.30 -3.86 -3.24
CA LEU A 99 -2.13 -4.07 -4.09
C LEU A 99 -2.35 -5.18 -5.11
N GLY A 100 -2.87 -6.33 -4.69
CA GLY A 100 -3.14 -7.47 -5.57
C GLY A 100 -4.15 -7.13 -6.67
N ASN A 101 -5.20 -6.39 -6.34
CA ASN A 101 -6.16 -5.91 -7.34
C ASN A 101 -5.53 -4.90 -8.31
N ALA A 102 -4.70 -3.98 -7.83
CA ALA A 102 -4.00 -3.04 -8.71
C ALA A 102 -3.04 -3.74 -9.67
N LEU A 103 -2.36 -4.80 -9.21
CA LEU A 103 -1.54 -5.65 -10.07
C LEU A 103 -2.39 -6.42 -11.09
N GLY A 104 -3.58 -6.88 -10.72
CA GLY A 104 -4.52 -7.51 -11.65
C GLY A 104 -4.97 -6.57 -12.78
N ASP A 105 -5.19 -5.29 -12.45
CA ASP A 105 -5.65 -4.27 -13.42
C ASP A 105 -4.51 -3.61 -14.22
N ILE A 106 -3.25 -3.93 -13.92
CA ILE A 106 -2.08 -3.22 -14.47
C ILE A 106 -2.04 -3.21 -16.00
N GLY A 107 -2.58 -4.27 -16.64
CA GLY A 107 -2.65 -4.41 -18.09
C GLY A 107 -3.41 -3.29 -18.80
N HIS A 108 -4.36 -2.64 -18.11
CA HIS A 108 -5.11 -1.50 -18.66
C HIS A 108 -4.30 -0.21 -18.72
N TYR A 109 -3.24 -0.10 -17.90
CA TYR A 109 -2.45 1.12 -17.73
C TYR A 109 -1.04 1.01 -18.32
N LEU A 110 -0.51 -0.21 -18.45
CA LEU A 110 0.82 -0.45 -19.03
C LEU A 110 1.00 0.13 -20.44
N PRO A 111 0.07 -0.05 -21.41
CA PRO A 111 0.22 0.53 -22.74
C PRO A 111 0.29 2.06 -22.72
N ALA A 112 -0.56 2.69 -21.90
CA ALA A 112 -0.59 4.14 -21.71
C ALA A 112 0.72 4.64 -21.12
N ALA A 113 1.22 4.00 -20.05
CA ALA A 113 2.50 4.33 -19.45
C ALA A 113 3.67 4.15 -20.43
N GLY A 114 3.69 3.06 -21.20
CA GLY A 114 4.70 2.82 -22.23
C GLY A 114 4.74 3.89 -23.31
N LYS A 115 3.56 4.28 -23.83
CA LYS A 115 3.42 5.38 -24.80
C LYS A 115 3.92 6.71 -24.22
N LEU A 116 3.56 7.01 -22.98
CA LEU A 116 4.01 8.23 -22.30
C LEU A 116 5.52 8.24 -22.07
N GLN A 117 6.13 7.08 -21.78
CA GLN A 117 7.58 6.96 -21.64
C GLN A 117 8.30 7.23 -22.96
N GLN A 118 7.82 6.66 -24.07
CA GLN A 118 8.39 6.88 -25.40
C GLN A 118 8.37 8.36 -25.81
N ASN A 119 7.33 9.09 -25.39
CA ASN A 119 7.17 10.52 -25.64
C ASN A 119 7.88 11.42 -24.60
N GLY A 120 8.61 10.85 -23.62
CA GLY A 120 9.26 11.60 -22.55
C GLY A 120 8.30 12.26 -21.54
N LEU A 121 7.02 11.87 -21.54
CA LEU A 121 5.97 12.50 -20.75
C LEU A 121 5.82 11.94 -19.32
N LEU A 122 6.44 10.78 -19.02
CA LEU A 122 6.50 10.23 -17.65
C LEU A 122 7.54 10.93 -16.74
N GLU A 123 8.48 11.68 -17.33
CA GLU A 123 9.42 12.53 -16.58
C GLU A 123 8.85 13.92 -16.29
N ALA A 124 7.76 14.29 -16.98
CA ALA A 124 7.07 15.54 -16.76
C ALA A 124 6.15 15.47 -15.52
N LYS A 125 5.62 16.63 -15.12
CA LYS A 125 4.69 16.73 -13.97
C LYS A 125 3.47 15.81 -14.15
N SER A 126 2.99 15.27 -13.03
CA SER A 126 1.82 14.39 -12.88
C SER A 126 1.78 13.15 -13.79
N PRO A 127 2.81 12.29 -13.79
CA PRO A 127 2.86 11.13 -14.67
C PRO A 127 1.70 10.15 -14.47
N VAL A 128 1.26 9.88 -13.23
CA VAL A 128 0.14 8.96 -12.98
C VAL A 128 -1.18 9.53 -13.48
N GLU A 129 -1.44 10.82 -13.30
CA GLU A 129 -2.63 11.46 -13.84
C GLU A 129 -2.68 11.37 -15.38
N LYS A 130 -1.53 11.55 -16.04
CA LYS A 130 -1.41 11.40 -17.50
C LYS A 130 -1.68 9.98 -17.95
N VAL A 131 -1.21 8.97 -17.21
CA VAL A 131 -1.54 7.57 -17.48
C VAL A 131 -3.05 7.37 -17.44
N LEU A 132 -3.75 7.90 -16.43
CA LEU A 132 -5.20 7.79 -16.35
C LEU A 132 -5.92 8.51 -17.51
N ARG A 133 -5.43 9.67 -17.93
CA ARG A 133 -5.96 10.42 -19.08
C ARG A 133 -5.80 9.65 -20.38
N GLU A 134 -4.60 9.12 -20.62
CA GLU A 134 -4.30 8.30 -21.80
C GLU A 134 -5.12 6.99 -21.82
N SER A 135 -5.34 6.38 -20.64
CA SER A 135 -6.24 5.23 -20.47
C SER A 135 -7.74 5.58 -20.46
N LYS A 136 -8.13 6.85 -20.65
CA LYS A 136 -9.52 7.33 -20.62
C LYS A 136 -10.27 7.07 -19.30
N MET A 137 -9.53 6.96 -18.20
CA MET A 137 -10.07 6.77 -16.84
C MET A 137 -10.17 8.08 -16.06
N HIS A 138 -9.72 9.20 -16.64
CA HIS A 138 -9.82 10.53 -16.06
C HIS A 138 -9.83 11.60 -17.16
N PRO A 139 -10.67 12.64 -17.11
CA PRO A 139 -11.73 12.86 -16.12
C PRO A 139 -12.93 11.93 -16.29
N ASP A 140 -13.81 11.90 -15.30
CA ASP A 140 -15.09 11.18 -15.42
C ASP A 140 -15.98 11.79 -16.50
N PRO A 141 -16.69 10.98 -17.30
CA PRO A 141 -17.61 11.49 -18.31
C PRO A 141 -18.71 12.33 -17.67
N ARG A 142 -19.01 13.48 -18.27
CA ARG A 142 -20.07 14.38 -17.80
C ARG A 142 -21.40 14.05 -18.48
N PRO A 143 -22.54 14.14 -17.75
CA PRO A 143 -23.86 14.07 -18.37
C PRO A 143 -24.00 15.16 -19.44
N ILE A 144 -24.44 14.78 -20.64
CA ILE A 144 -24.65 15.74 -21.74
C ILE A 144 -25.96 16.49 -21.53
N GLY A 145 -25.97 17.80 -21.76
CA GLY A 145 -27.18 18.63 -21.71
C GLY A 145 -27.66 18.99 -20.30
N VAL A 146 -26.94 18.58 -19.26
CA VAL A 146 -27.23 18.94 -17.88
C VAL A 146 -26.16 19.95 -17.44
N GLY A 147 -26.58 21.18 -17.12
CA GLY A 147 -25.68 22.27 -16.70
C GLY A 147 -25.09 22.05 -15.30
N ALA A 148 -25.24 23.03 -14.41
CA ALA A 148 -24.88 22.85 -13.01
C ALA A 148 -25.85 21.87 -12.33
N SER A 149 -25.44 20.61 -12.18
CA SER A 149 -26.22 19.56 -11.52
C SER A 149 -25.44 18.88 -10.39
N PRO A 150 -26.12 18.23 -9.42
CA PRO A 150 -25.47 17.44 -8.38
C PRO A 150 -24.56 16.34 -8.93
N GLU A 151 -24.90 15.74 -10.08
CA GLU A 151 -24.11 14.72 -10.77
C GLU A 151 -22.79 15.32 -11.29
N VAL A 152 -22.85 16.51 -11.89
CA VAL A 152 -21.65 17.23 -12.35
C VAL A 152 -20.76 17.61 -11.17
N ALA A 153 -21.35 18.06 -10.05
CA ALA A 153 -20.61 18.35 -8.82
C ALA A 153 -19.92 17.10 -8.24
N ARG A 154 -20.62 15.96 -8.17
CA ARG A 154 -20.04 14.68 -7.73
C ARG A 154 -18.92 14.21 -8.65
N ALA A 155 -19.08 14.37 -9.95
CA ALA A 155 -18.05 14.00 -10.92
C ALA A 155 -16.81 14.92 -10.82
N ASN A 156 -17.00 16.22 -10.58
CA ASN A 156 -15.90 17.15 -10.27
C ASN A 156 -15.18 16.77 -8.98
N ALA A 157 -15.93 16.37 -7.95
CA ALA A 157 -15.36 15.92 -6.68
C ALA A 157 -14.54 14.63 -6.84
N ARG A 158 -15.03 13.65 -7.61
CA ARG A 158 -14.25 12.44 -7.93
C ARG A 158 -12.96 12.76 -8.67
N ASP A 159 -13.02 13.63 -9.65
CA ASP A 159 -11.85 14.02 -10.43
C ASP A 159 -10.80 14.76 -9.59
N GLU A 160 -11.22 15.68 -8.72
CA GLU A 160 -10.28 16.40 -7.84
C GLU A 160 -9.69 15.46 -6.77
N TRP A 161 -10.50 14.54 -6.21
CA TRP A 161 -9.98 13.51 -5.31
C TRP A 161 -8.94 12.64 -6.01
N ARG A 162 -9.26 12.16 -7.21
CA ARG A 162 -8.37 11.29 -8.02
C ARG A 162 -7.09 12.03 -8.39
N ARG A 163 -7.18 13.30 -8.79
CA ARG A 163 -6.03 14.16 -9.07
C ARG A 163 -5.11 14.28 -7.87
N ARG A 164 -5.64 14.62 -6.68
CA ARG A 164 -4.84 14.70 -5.44
C ARG A 164 -4.18 13.37 -5.11
N HIS A 165 -4.92 12.26 -5.26
CA HIS A 165 -4.39 10.93 -4.97
C HIS A 165 -3.29 10.51 -5.96
N CYS A 166 -3.43 10.82 -7.25
CA CYS A 166 -2.37 10.62 -8.26
C CYS A 166 -1.09 11.36 -7.87
N LEU A 167 -1.19 12.62 -7.45
CA LEU A 167 -0.02 13.41 -7.04
C LEU A 167 0.67 12.83 -5.81
N THR A 168 -0.09 12.30 -4.85
CA THR A 168 0.47 11.60 -3.68
C THR A 168 1.23 10.34 -4.12
N LEU A 169 0.64 9.54 -5.00
CA LEU A 169 1.29 8.32 -5.51
C LEU A 169 2.51 8.63 -6.37
N ASP A 170 2.49 9.69 -7.19
CA ASP A 170 3.65 10.18 -7.92
C ASP A 170 4.83 10.46 -6.97
N ALA A 171 4.56 11.19 -5.88
CA ALA A 171 5.57 11.58 -4.90
C ALA A 171 6.14 10.39 -4.11
N LEU A 172 5.30 9.38 -3.80
CA LEU A 172 5.72 8.21 -3.03
C LEU A 172 6.38 7.14 -3.89
N ILE A 173 5.82 6.85 -5.06
CA ILE A 173 6.19 5.69 -5.88
C ILE A 173 7.25 6.05 -6.92
N LEU A 174 7.13 7.21 -7.58
CA LEU A 174 7.94 7.53 -8.77
C LEU A 174 9.14 8.43 -8.49
N ARG A 175 9.16 9.16 -7.37
CA ARG A 175 10.19 10.16 -7.03
C ARG A 175 11.63 9.63 -7.11
N GLN A 176 11.86 8.39 -6.70
CA GLN A 176 13.21 7.80 -6.64
C GLN A 176 13.53 6.88 -7.82
N VAL A 177 12.60 6.71 -8.76
CA VAL A 177 12.72 5.72 -9.84
C VAL A 177 13.49 6.32 -11.02
N ARG A 178 14.68 5.80 -11.26
CA ARG A 178 15.56 6.23 -12.38
C ARG A 178 15.48 5.34 -13.60
N SER A 179 15.10 4.06 -13.43
CA SER A 179 15.01 3.11 -14.53
C SER A 179 13.73 3.34 -15.34
N PRO A 180 13.81 3.57 -16.67
CA PRO A 180 12.63 3.77 -17.51
C PRO A 180 11.61 2.63 -17.42
N ASN A 181 12.09 1.38 -17.43
CA ASN A 181 11.21 0.20 -17.39
C ASN A 181 10.49 0.08 -16.03
N GLN A 182 11.20 0.36 -14.93
CA GLN A 182 10.58 0.38 -13.61
C GLN A 182 9.58 1.53 -13.50
N ARG A 183 9.89 2.69 -14.09
CA ARG A 183 9.00 3.86 -14.08
C ARG A 183 7.69 3.58 -14.80
N VAL A 184 7.74 2.91 -15.97
CA VAL A 184 6.54 2.47 -16.70
C VAL A 184 5.67 1.56 -15.85
N ALA A 185 6.27 0.50 -15.27
CA ALA A 185 5.53 -0.47 -14.45
C ALA A 185 4.92 0.19 -13.21
N LEU A 186 5.69 1.00 -12.50
CA LEU A 186 5.26 1.67 -11.28
C LEU A 186 4.21 2.77 -11.56
N ALA A 187 4.31 3.48 -12.68
CA ALA A 187 3.30 4.46 -13.08
C ALA A 187 1.98 3.76 -13.43
N ALA A 188 2.04 2.59 -14.07
CA ALA A 188 0.85 1.77 -14.35
C ALA A 188 0.20 1.24 -13.05
N ILE A 189 0.99 0.74 -12.10
CA ILE A 189 0.49 0.29 -10.78
C ILE A 189 -0.14 1.46 -10.02
N ALA A 190 0.51 2.62 -10.01
CA ALA A 190 -0.02 3.81 -9.35
C ALA A 190 -1.31 4.31 -10.01
N GLY A 191 -1.44 4.22 -11.35
CA GLY A 191 -2.69 4.48 -12.06
C GLY A 191 -3.81 3.52 -11.62
N ALA A 192 -3.52 2.22 -11.56
CA ALA A 192 -4.49 1.23 -11.09
C ALA A 192 -4.93 1.49 -9.64
N LEU A 193 -3.99 1.76 -8.73
CA LEU A 193 -4.29 2.14 -7.34
C LEU A 193 -5.17 3.39 -7.27
N ALA A 194 -4.81 4.44 -8.03
CA ALA A 194 -5.53 5.70 -8.02
C ALA A 194 -6.99 5.56 -8.47
N ASN A 195 -7.19 4.83 -9.57
CA ASN A 195 -8.52 4.61 -10.13
C ASN A 195 -9.40 3.80 -9.17
N ARG A 196 -8.87 2.70 -8.61
CA ARG A 196 -9.63 1.83 -7.70
C ARG A 196 -9.95 2.48 -6.36
N ALA A 197 -9.06 3.31 -5.85
CA ALA A 197 -9.28 3.98 -4.57
C ALA A 197 -10.26 5.16 -4.67
N THR A 198 -10.64 5.60 -5.88
CA THR A 198 -11.55 6.74 -6.06
C THR A 198 -12.93 6.44 -5.48
N PRO A 199 -13.40 7.19 -4.46
CA PRO A 199 -14.74 7.00 -3.89
C PRO A 199 -15.86 7.33 -4.89
N ASN A 200 -17.03 6.72 -4.71
CA ASN A 200 -18.21 7.03 -5.53
C ASN A 200 -18.78 8.43 -5.25
N ASP A 201 -18.67 8.92 -4.01
CA ASP A 201 -19.18 10.23 -3.59
C ASP A 201 -18.23 10.89 -2.57
N PRO A 202 -17.09 11.43 -3.03
CA PRO A 202 -16.12 12.05 -2.15
C PRO A 202 -16.60 13.43 -1.69
N LYS A 203 -16.59 13.65 -0.38
CA LYS A 203 -16.73 15.00 0.19
C LYS A 203 -15.38 15.68 0.12
N ILE A 204 -15.26 16.69 -0.75
CA ILE A 204 -14.08 17.55 -0.77
C ILE A 204 -14.36 18.72 0.14
N GLU A 205 -13.69 18.75 1.29
CA GLU A 205 -13.59 19.96 2.09
C GLU A 205 -12.68 20.95 1.34
N ASN A 206 -13.15 22.20 1.22
CA ASN A 206 -12.48 23.28 0.52
C ASN A 206 -11.23 23.76 1.27
#